data_AF-A0AAV0HG89-F1
#
_entry.id   AF-A0AAV0HG89-F1
#
_cell.length_a   1.000
_cell.length_b   1.000
_cell.length_c   1.000
_cell.angle_alpha   90.00
_cell.angle_beta   90.00
_cell.angle_gamma   90.00
#
_symmetry.space_group_name_H-M   'P 1'
#
loop_
_entity.id
_entity.type
_entity.pdbx_description
1 polymer ?
#
loop_
_entity_poly.entity_id
_entity_poly.type
_entity_poly.pdbx_seq_one_letter_code
_entity_poly.pdbx_strand_id
1 'polypeptide(L)'
;MASTFTTMSSVGSMAAPAMDKRVAASPSNKLSSLASVSGSSFGRRKQNVGLRNSRLPMTCKAAKELHFNKDGSAIKKLQTGVNKLADLVGVTLGPKGRNVVLESKYGSPKIVNDGVTVAKEVELEDPVENIGAKLVRQAAAKTNDLAGDGTTTSVVLAQGLIAEGVKVVAAGANPVLITRGIEKTTRALVKELKLISKEVEDSELADVAAVSAGNNYEVGNMIAEAMSKVGRKGVVTLEEGKSAENNLYVVEGMQFDRGYISPYFVTDSEKMSVEFDNCKLLLVDKKISNARDLVNVLEDAIRSGFPIVIVAEDIEQEALATLVVNKLRGALKIAALKAPGFGERKSQYLDDIAILTGGTVIREEVGLSLDKVGREVLGTASKIVLTKDTTTIVGDGSTQEAVNKRVAQIKNLIEAADQDYEREKLNERIAKLSGGVAVIQVGAQTETELKEKKLRVEDALNATKAAVEEGIVVGGGCTLLRLASKVDAIKESLENDEEKVGADIVKRALSYPLKLIAKNAGVNGSVII
;
A
#
# COMPACT_ATOMS: atom_id res chain seq x y z
N MET A 1 60.56 4.88 19.84
CA MET A 1 59.76 5.64 20.83
C MET A 1 58.84 4.61 21.47
N ALA A 2 59.06 4.11 22.70
CA ALA A 2 59.19 4.81 23.98
C ALA A 2 57.97 5.73 24.22
N SER A 3 57.20 5.64 25.31
CA SER A 3 57.44 4.92 26.59
C SER A 3 56.14 4.60 27.36
N THR A 4 56.22 3.59 28.23
CA THR A 4 55.27 3.27 29.31
C THR A 4 55.17 4.36 30.39
N PHE A 5 54.02 4.51 31.06
CA PHE A 5 53.96 4.87 32.49
C PHE A 5 52.68 4.39 33.20
N THR A 6 52.88 3.55 34.20
CA THR A 6 52.02 3.29 35.39
C THR A 6 52.12 4.50 36.38
N THR A 7 51.38 4.70 37.48
CA THR A 7 50.65 3.84 38.45
C THR A 7 49.85 4.71 39.46
N MET A 8 48.82 4.15 40.13
CA MET A 8 48.33 4.48 41.51
C MET A 8 47.69 5.88 41.78
N SER A 9 46.77 6.09 42.74
CA SER A 9 46.15 5.28 43.83
C SER A 9 44.62 5.65 43.96
N SER A 10 43.78 5.31 44.95
CA SER A 10 43.85 4.67 46.28
C SER A 10 42.52 3.90 46.61
N VAL A 11 42.51 2.81 47.40
CA VAL A 11 42.22 2.64 48.86
C VAL A 11 40.80 3.07 49.32
N GLY A 12 39.99 2.25 50.01
CA GLY A 12 40.13 0.88 50.57
C GLY A 12 38.79 0.11 50.58
N SER A 13 38.74 -1.23 50.58
CA SER A 13 38.82 -2.17 51.73
C SER A 13 37.69 -1.97 52.78
N MET A 14 37.04 -3.00 53.35
CA MET A 14 37.51 -4.35 53.72
C MET A 14 36.52 -5.50 53.44
N ALA A 15 36.99 -6.75 53.64
CA ALA A 15 36.29 -8.02 53.40
C ALA A 15 35.87 -8.72 54.73
N ALA A 16 34.66 -9.32 54.81
CA ALA A 16 34.39 -10.78 54.85
C ALA A 16 34.35 -11.42 56.28
N PRO A 17 34.20 -12.75 56.50
CA PRO A 17 32.87 -13.38 56.75
C PRO A 17 32.76 -14.42 57.91
N ALA A 18 31.54 -14.86 58.26
CA ALA A 18 31.19 -16.12 58.99
C ALA A 18 29.67 -16.43 58.78
N MET A 19 29.17 -17.64 58.48
CA MET A 19 29.04 -18.90 59.29
C MET A 19 28.34 -18.72 60.66
N ASP A 20 27.36 -19.53 61.12
CA ASP A 20 26.60 -20.68 60.55
C ASP A 20 25.36 -21.01 61.47
N LYS A 21 24.47 -21.93 61.04
CA LYS A 21 23.49 -22.77 61.79
C LYS A 21 22.01 -22.36 62.02
N ARG A 22 21.18 -23.42 61.96
CA ARG A 22 19.71 -23.54 62.05
C ARG A 22 19.22 -23.89 63.47
N VAL A 23 17.94 -23.65 63.80
CA VAL A 23 16.93 -24.51 64.53
C VAL A 23 15.53 -23.87 64.24
N ALA A 24 14.49 -24.49 63.65
CA ALA A 24 13.48 -25.47 64.12
C ALA A 24 12.64 -25.02 65.38
N ALA A 25 11.38 -25.43 65.67
CA ALA A 25 10.22 -25.88 64.88
C ALA A 25 8.92 -25.96 65.76
N SER A 26 7.76 -25.43 65.30
CA SER A 26 6.37 -25.90 65.57
C SER A 26 5.87 -26.02 67.06
N PRO A 27 4.67 -26.56 67.43
CA PRO A 27 3.41 -26.84 66.68
C PRO A 27 2.03 -26.52 67.39
N SER A 28 0.98 -26.31 66.59
CA SER A 28 -0.40 -26.88 66.71
C SER A 28 -1.42 -26.64 67.87
N ASN A 29 -2.72 -26.79 67.49
CA ASN A 29 -3.90 -27.22 68.29
C ASN A 29 -4.56 -26.23 69.28
N LYS A 30 -5.88 -26.25 69.58
CA LYS A 30 -7.09 -26.86 68.96
C LYS A 30 -8.39 -26.25 69.58
N LEU A 31 -9.48 -26.23 68.79
CA LEU A 31 -10.90 -26.45 69.17
C LEU A 31 -11.62 -25.69 70.33
N SER A 32 -12.79 -25.13 69.94
CA SER A 32 -14.10 -25.15 70.62
C SER A 32 -14.41 -24.01 71.64
N SER A 33 -15.66 -23.66 71.98
CA SER A 33 -16.97 -24.35 71.84
C SER A 33 -18.19 -23.39 71.92
N LEU A 34 -19.42 -23.92 71.69
CA LEU A 34 -20.77 -23.43 72.11
C LEU A 34 -21.27 -22.07 71.50
N ALA A 35 -22.40 -21.99 70.78
CA ALA A 35 -23.83 -22.14 71.20
C ALA A 35 -24.30 -21.01 72.16
N SER A 36 -25.52 -20.45 72.11
CA SER A 36 -26.67 -20.48 71.17
C SER A 36 -27.73 -19.43 71.65
N VAL A 37 -28.89 -19.33 71.00
CA VAL A 37 -30.15 -18.69 71.48
C VAL A 37 -30.29 -17.15 71.34
N SER A 38 -31.11 -16.79 70.34
CA SER A 38 -32.05 -15.66 70.18
C SER A 38 -32.09 -14.46 71.17
N GLY A 39 -32.20 -13.25 70.59
CA GLY A 39 -32.76 -12.05 71.23
C GLY A 39 -33.05 -10.97 70.19
N SER A 40 -34.29 -10.50 70.09
CA SER A 40 -34.79 -9.70 68.96
C SER A 40 -34.63 -8.16 69.10
N SER A 41 -34.63 -7.50 67.93
CA SER A 41 -35.23 -6.17 67.64
C SER A 41 -34.35 -4.89 67.58
N PHE A 42 -34.81 -3.96 66.74
CA PHE A 42 -34.38 -2.56 66.53
C PHE A 42 -32.97 -2.27 65.93
N GLY A 43 -32.82 -2.59 64.63
CA GLY A 43 -31.75 -2.03 63.81
C GLY A 43 -31.99 -0.55 63.43
N ARG A 44 -31.30 0.38 64.11
CA ARG A 44 -31.27 1.81 63.74
C ARG A 44 -29.99 2.13 62.95
N ARG A 45 -30.13 2.77 61.78
CA ARG A 45 -29.04 3.11 60.84
C ARG A 45 -27.87 3.85 61.53
N LYS A 46 -26.64 3.39 61.28
CA LYS A 46 -25.45 4.25 61.18
C LYS A 46 -24.86 4.09 59.77
N GLN A 47 -24.67 5.20 59.06
CA GLN A 47 -23.95 5.20 57.78
C GLN A 47 -22.45 5.11 58.06
N ASN A 48 -21.79 4.07 57.55
CA ASN A 48 -20.33 4.04 57.41
C ASN A 48 -19.98 4.13 55.92
N VAL A 49 -19.17 5.13 55.57
CA VAL A 49 -18.69 5.34 54.20
C VAL A 49 -17.60 4.30 53.91
N GLY A 50 -17.96 3.24 53.18
CA GLY A 50 -17.01 2.26 52.69
C GLY A 50 -16.24 2.78 51.48
N LEU A 51 -14.94 3.04 51.64
CA LEU A 51 -14.02 3.29 50.54
C LEU A 51 -14.03 2.08 49.58
N ARG A 52 -14.69 2.21 48.43
CA ARG A 52 -14.58 1.23 47.34
C ARG A 52 -13.18 1.32 46.75
N ASN A 53 -12.34 0.34 47.05
CA ASN A 53 -11.13 0.08 46.28
C ASN A 53 -11.54 -0.26 44.84
N SER A 54 -11.50 0.74 43.95
CA SER A 54 -11.60 0.57 42.51
C SER A 54 -10.33 -0.14 42.02
N ARG A 55 -10.36 -1.48 42.03
CA ARG A 55 -9.43 -2.27 41.23
C ARG A 55 -9.62 -1.85 39.77
N LEU A 56 -8.68 -1.05 39.26
CA LEU A 56 -8.53 -0.82 37.83
C LEU A 56 -8.53 -2.19 37.14
N PRO A 57 -9.30 -2.40 36.07
CA PRO A 57 -9.25 -3.65 35.33
C PRO A 57 -7.86 -3.77 34.72
N MET A 58 -7.01 -4.60 35.32
CA MET A 58 -5.81 -5.12 34.67
C MET A 58 -6.27 -5.79 33.38
N THR A 59 -6.08 -5.12 32.25
CA THR A 59 -6.23 -5.69 30.92
C THR A 59 -5.09 -6.66 30.67
N CYS A 60 -5.17 -7.83 31.32
CA CYS A 60 -4.38 -8.99 30.96
C CYS A 60 -4.56 -9.23 29.47
N LYS A 61 -3.53 -8.91 28.68
CA LYS A 61 -3.50 -9.24 27.26
C LYS A 61 -3.80 -10.73 27.13
N ALA A 62 -4.68 -11.09 26.18
CA ALA A 62 -5.07 -12.48 25.97
C ALA A 62 -3.83 -13.38 25.89
N ALA A 63 -3.91 -14.55 26.52
CA ALA A 63 -2.82 -15.52 26.51
C ALA A 63 -2.46 -15.85 25.05
N LYS A 64 -1.17 -15.75 24.71
CA LYS A 64 -0.69 -16.07 23.36
C LYS A 64 -0.45 -17.57 23.25
N GLU A 65 -1.02 -18.20 22.24
CA GLU A 65 -0.64 -19.54 21.82
C GLU A 65 0.77 -19.51 21.22
N LEU A 66 1.66 -20.37 21.71
CA LEU A 66 3.06 -20.42 21.31
C LEU A 66 3.36 -21.75 20.61
N HIS A 67 3.36 -21.72 19.27
CA HIS A 67 3.73 -22.88 18.46
C HIS A 67 5.23 -22.92 18.22
N PHE A 68 5.91 -23.90 18.82
CA PHE A 68 7.30 -24.20 18.51
C PHE A 68 7.38 -25.24 17.40
N ASN A 69 8.20 -24.97 16.38
CA ASN A 69 8.43 -25.90 15.28
C ASN A 69 9.40 -27.02 15.68
N LYS A 70 8.94 -27.95 16.52
CA LYS A 70 9.74 -29.13 16.95
C LYS A 70 9.72 -30.26 15.92
N ASP A 71 8.55 -30.52 15.32
CA ASP A 71 8.33 -31.68 14.44
C ASP A 71 7.90 -31.30 13.00
N GLY A 72 8.17 -30.06 12.58
CA GLY A 72 7.67 -29.50 11.30
C GLY A 72 6.16 -29.22 11.28
N SER A 73 5.43 -29.51 12.36
CA SER A 73 3.97 -29.40 12.45
C SER A 73 3.46 -27.97 12.27
N ALA A 74 4.16 -26.98 12.81
CA ALA A 74 3.84 -25.56 12.63
C ALA A 74 4.04 -25.12 11.17
N ILE A 75 5.13 -25.57 10.53
CA ILE A 75 5.37 -25.32 9.09
C ILE A 75 4.27 -25.96 8.24
N LYS A 76 3.85 -27.20 8.54
CA LYS A 76 2.76 -27.87 7.83
C LYS A 76 1.43 -27.11 7.96
N LYS A 77 1.08 -26.59 9.15
CA LYS A 77 -0.10 -25.71 9.30
C LYS A 77 0.00 -24.45 8.45
N LEU A 78 1.12 -23.74 8.51
CA LEU A 78 1.35 -22.55 7.67
C LEU A 78 1.20 -22.90 6.18
N GLN A 79 1.76 -24.02 5.73
CA GLN A 79 1.62 -24.55 4.36
C GLN A 79 0.17 -24.88 4.01
N THR A 80 -0.62 -25.50 4.90
CA THR A 80 -2.05 -25.75 4.68
C THR A 80 -2.83 -24.46 4.47
N GLY A 81 -2.56 -23.42 5.27
CA GLY A 81 -3.18 -22.11 5.09
C GLY A 81 -2.83 -21.44 3.76
N VAL A 82 -1.56 -21.52 3.35
CA VAL A 82 -1.09 -21.07 2.04
C VAL A 82 -1.77 -21.84 0.90
N ASN A 83 -1.87 -23.17 1.02
CA ASN A 83 -2.54 -24.00 0.02
C ASN A 83 -4.02 -23.65 -0.11
N LYS A 84 -4.76 -23.49 1.01
CA LYS A 84 -6.18 -23.09 0.97
C LYS A 84 -6.40 -21.76 0.22
N LEU A 85 -5.54 -20.76 0.48
CA LEU A 85 -5.57 -19.49 -0.25
C LEU A 85 -5.24 -19.69 -1.75
N ALA A 86 -4.16 -20.41 -2.05
CA ALA A 86 -3.66 -20.58 -3.41
C ALA A 86 -4.51 -21.51 -4.28
N ASP A 87 -5.19 -22.49 -3.69
CA ASP A 87 -6.13 -23.36 -4.40
C ASP A 87 -7.42 -22.59 -4.77
N LEU A 88 -7.87 -21.65 -3.91
CA LEU A 88 -9.03 -20.80 -4.17
C LEU A 88 -8.72 -19.65 -5.16
N VAL A 89 -7.60 -18.95 -4.98
CA VAL A 89 -7.17 -17.91 -5.94
C VAL A 89 -6.72 -18.56 -7.26
N GLY A 90 -6.10 -19.73 -7.19
CA GLY A 90 -5.53 -20.42 -8.34
C GLY A 90 -6.56 -20.91 -9.38
N VAL A 91 -7.82 -21.14 -8.99
CA VAL A 91 -8.88 -21.47 -9.98
C VAL A 91 -9.28 -20.27 -10.84
N THR A 92 -9.01 -19.03 -10.45
CA THR A 92 -9.27 -17.85 -11.29
C THR A 92 -8.17 -17.61 -12.34
N LEU A 93 -7.03 -18.29 -12.23
CA LEU A 93 -5.87 -18.07 -13.12
C LEU A 93 -6.12 -18.59 -14.55
N GLY A 94 -5.90 -17.72 -15.53
CA GLY A 94 -5.87 -18.02 -16.96
C GLY A 94 -7.18 -17.70 -17.71
N PRO A 95 -7.19 -17.81 -19.06
CA PRO A 95 -8.33 -17.41 -19.90
C PRO A 95 -9.59 -18.28 -19.72
N LYS A 96 -9.46 -19.43 -19.03
CA LYS A 96 -10.58 -20.29 -18.60
C LYS A 96 -10.64 -20.39 -17.08
N GLY A 97 -10.31 -19.30 -16.39
CA GLY A 97 -10.51 -19.15 -14.95
C GLY A 97 -11.96 -19.43 -14.56
N ARG A 98 -12.16 -19.98 -13.36
CA ARG A 98 -13.47 -20.29 -12.81
C ARG A 98 -13.94 -19.17 -11.90
N ASN A 99 -15.25 -18.91 -11.94
CA ASN A 99 -15.89 -17.95 -11.08
C ASN A 99 -15.86 -18.45 -9.62
N VAL A 100 -15.49 -17.58 -8.70
CA VAL A 100 -15.60 -17.79 -7.25
C VAL A 100 -16.85 -17.07 -6.75
N VAL A 101 -17.65 -17.73 -5.92
CA VAL A 101 -18.84 -17.13 -5.30
C VAL A 101 -18.48 -16.69 -3.89
N LEU A 102 -18.65 -15.41 -3.60
CA LEU A 102 -18.40 -14.81 -2.30
C LEU A 102 -19.73 -14.48 -1.62
N GLU A 103 -19.85 -14.84 -0.34
CA GLU A 103 -20.98 -14.44 0.49
C GLU A 103 -20.92 -12.93 0.75
N SER A 104 -22.02 -12.22 0.51
CA SER A 104 -22.16 -10.82 0.91
C SER A 104 -22.80 -10.75 2.29
N LYS A 105 -22.31 -9.86 3.16
CA LYS A 105 -22.90 -9.61 4.49
C LYS A 105 -24.36 -9.15 4.41
N TYR A 106 -24.75 -8.54 3.28
CA TYR A 106 -26.11 -8.12 2.97
C TYR A 106 -26.39 -8.26 1.47
N GLY A 107 -27.58 -8.72 1.10
CA GLY A 107 -28.01 -8.84 -0.31
C GLY A 107 -27.59 -10.15 -0.98
N SER A 108 -27.47 -10.13 -2.30
CA SER A 108 -27.10 -11.29 -3.13
C SER A 108 -25.61 -11.64 -3.03
N PRO A 109 -25.23 -12.91 -3.21
CA PRO A 109 -23.81 -13.31 -3.28
C PRO A 109 -23.11 -12.65 -4.49
N LYS A 110 -21.83 -12.30 -4.32
CA LYS A 110 -21.01 -11.68 -5.36
C LYS A 110 -20.26 -12.75 -6.13
N ILE A 111 -20.46 -12.82 -7.45
CA ILE A 111 -19.72 -13.71 -8.35
C ILE A 111 -18.50 -12.95 -8.84
N VAL A 112 -17.30 -13.50 -8.66
CA VAL A 112 -16.04 -12.81 -8.92
C VAL A 112 -15.05 -13.72 -9.65
N ASN A 113 -14.39 -13.16 -10.67
CA ASN A 113 -13.37 -13.84 -11.48
C ASN A 113 -11.96 -13.25 -11.25
N ASP A 114 -11.86 -12.22 -10.41
CA ASP A 114 -10.64 -11.52 -10.03
C ASP A 114 -10.00 -12.16 -8.77
N GLY A 115 -8.70 -12.46 -8.84
CA GLY A 115 -7.92 -13.00 -7.72
C GLY A 115 -7.60 -11.99 -6.62
N VAL A 116 -7.58 -10.68 -6.90
CA VAL A 116 -7.33 -9.62 -5.91
C VAL A 116 -8.44 -9.59 -4.88
N THR A 117 -9.69 -9.52 -5.35
CA THR A 117 -10.90 -9.51 -4.52
C THR A 117 -11.04 -10.82 -3.74
N VAL A 118 -10.82 -11.98 -4.40
CA VAL A 118 -10.85 -13.28 -3.72
C VAL A 118 -9.81 -13.32 -2.60
N ALA A 119 -8.55 -12.94 -2.86
CA ALA A 119 -7.49 -12.97 -1.86
C ALA A 119 -7.76 -12.04 -0.67
N LYS A 120 -8.41 -10.88 -0.87
CA LYS A 120 -8.79 -9.95 0.20
C LYS A 120 -9.76 -10.58 1.20
N GLU A 121 -10.77 -11.32 0.73
CA GLU A 121 -11.82 -11.91 1.59
C GLU A 121 -11.40 -13.21 2.30
N VAL A 122 -10.32 -13.90 1.89
CA VAL A 122 -9.88 -15.13 2.58
C VAL A 122 -9.37 -14.83 3.98
N GLU A 123 -10.10 -15.30 4.98
CA GLU A 123 -9.63 -15.49 6.35
C GLU A 123 -9.89 -16.93 6.82
N LEU A 124 -8.97 -17.50 7.61
CA LEU A 124 -9.06 -18.88 8.10
C LEU A 124 -9.27 -18.92 9.62
N GLU A 125 -10.01 -19.93 10.09
CA GLU A 125 -10.33 -20.10 11.52
C GLU A 125 -9.10 -20.43 12.38
N ASP A 126 -8.24 -21.36 11.94
CA ASP A 126 -7.01 -21.70 12.65
C ASP A 126 -6.02 -20.51 12.57
N PRO A 127 -5.57 -19.92 13.70
CA PRO A 127 -4.70 -18.75 13.68
C PRO A 127 -3.37 -18.97 12.96
N VAL A 128 -2.81 -20.18 13.01
CA VAL A 128 -1.53 -20.51 12.35
C VAL A 128 -1.73 -20.62 10.85
N GLU A 129 -2.79 -21.29 10.40
CA GLU A 129 -3.13 -21.33 8.97
C GLU A 129 -3.43 -19.92 8.42
N ASN A 130 -4.18 -19.11 9.19
CA ASN A 130 -4.52 -17.73 8.84
C ASN A 130 -3.27 -16.84 8.72
N ILE A 131 -2.26 -17.02 9.59
CA ILE A 131 -0.96 -16.34 9.45
C ILE A 131 -0.28 -16.74 8.13
N GLY A 132 -0.29 -18.03 7.77
CA GLY A 132 0.25 -18.51 6.50
C GLY A 132 -0.40 -17.86 5.28
N ALA A 133 -1.74 -17.85 5.24
CA ALA A 133 -2.50 -17.16 4.20
C ALA A 133 -2.20 -15.64 4.17
N LYS A 134 -2.17 -14.97 5.33
CA LYS A 134 -1.90 -13.53 5.44
C LYS A 134 -0.51 -13.12 4.95
N LEU A 135 0.51 -13.96 5.14
CA LEU A 135 1.86 -13.71 4.62
C LEU A 135 1.89 -13.72 3.08
N VAL A 136 1.23 -14.69 2.45
CA VAL A 136 1.16 -14.77 0.98
C VAL A 136 0.24 -13.69 0.40
N ARG A 137 -0.87 -13.38 1.07
CA ARG A 137 -1.73 -12.23 0.74
C ARG A 137 -0.97 -10.90 0.75
N GLN A 138 -0.06 -10.70 1.71
CA GLN A 138 0.78 -9.50 1.76
C GLN A 138 1.76 -9.42 0.59
N ALA A 139 2.32 -10.55 0.12
CA ALA A 139 3.17 -10.58 -1.07
C ALA A 139 2.37 -10.28 -2.36
N ALA A 140 1.17 -10.85 -2.48
CA ALA A 140 0.27 -10.59 -3.60
C ALA A 140 -0.18 -9.12 -3.66
N ALA A 141 -0.59 -8.54 -2.52
CA ALA A 141 -0.96 -7.13 -2.43
C ALA A 141 0.20 -6.21 -2.87
N LYS A 142 1.42 -6.45 -2.38
CA LYS A 142 2.61 -5.70 -2.83
C LYS A 142 2.92 -5.85 -4.32
N THR A 143 2.57 -6.98 -4.94
CA THR A 143 2.69 -7.14 -6.39
C THR A 143 1.70 -6.22 -7.09
N ASN A 144 0.44 -6.21 -6.65
CA ASN A 144 -0.61 -5.33 -7.17
C ASN A 144 -0.25 -3.85 -7.05
N ASP A 145 0.24 -3.44 -5.88
CA ASP A 145 0.60 -2.05 -5.57
C ASP A 145 1.76 -1.52 -6.44
N LEU A 146 2.61 -2.41 -6.98
CA LEU A 146 3.79 -2.05 -7.78
C LEU A 146 3.60 -2.27 -9.28
N ALA A 147 2.92 -3.35 -9.69
CA ALA A 147 2.81 -3.78 -11.09
C ALA A 147 1.38 -3.64 -11.67
N GLY A 148 0.38 -3.34 -10.85
CA GLY A 148 -1.02 -3.22 -11.28
C GLY A 148 -1.76 -4.53 -11.56
N ASP A 149 -1.05 -5.65 -11.71
CA ASP A 149 -1.59 -6.99 -11.98
C ASP A 149 -0.66 -8.07 -11.35
N GLY A 150 -0.96 -9.35 -11.59
CA GLY A 150 -0.09 -10.49 -11.28
C GLY A 150 -0.38 -11.16 -9.94
N THR A 151 -1.42 -10.74 -9.21
CA THR A 151 -1.72 -11.26 -7.86
C THR A 151 -1.94 -12.77 -7.82
N THR A 152 -2.72 -13.30 -8.77
CA THR A 152 -2.94 -14.75 -8.94
C THR A 152 -1.63 -15.50 -9.17
N THR A 153 -0.79 -15.00 -10.07
CA THR A 153 0.53 -15.57 -10.39
C THR A 153 1.47 -15.52 -9.18
N SER A 154 1.50 -14.42 -8.43
CA SER A 154 2.30 -14.29 -7.19
C SER A 154 1.87 -15.27 -6.11
N VAL A 155 0.55 -15.48 -5.90
CA VAL A 155 0.04 -16.47 -4.94
C VAL A 155 0.45 -17.90 -5.34
N VAL A 156 0.32 -18.25 -6.63
CA VAL A 156 0.64 -19.60 -7.13
C VAL A 156 2.15 -19.87 -7.14
N LEU A 157 2.99 -18.87 -7.46
CA LEU A 157 4.45 -18.98 -7.33
C LEU A 157 4.88 -19.12 -5.87
N ALA A 158 4.26 -18.36 -4.95
CA ALA A 158 4.52 -18.51 -3.52
C ALA A 158 4.12 -19.91 -3.02
N GLN A 159 2.98 -20.45 -3.46
CA GLN A 159 2.57 -21.83 -3.17
C GLN A 159 3.62 -22.84 -3.68
N GLY A 160 4.09 -22.69 -4.92
CA GLY A 160 5.10 -23.58 -5.51
C GLY A 160 6.43 -23.57 -4.75
N LEU A 161 6.96 -22.38 -4.45
CA LEU A 161 8.21 -22.20 -3.69
C LEU A 161 8.10 -22.78 -2.27
N ILE A 162 6.99 -22.52 -1.57
CA ILE A 162 6.75 -23.04 -0.21
C ILE A 162 6.55 -24.56 -0.26
N ALA A 163 5.81 -25.09 -1.23
CA ALA A 163 5.55 -26.53 -1.32
C ALA A 163 6.81 -27.35 -1.61
N GLU A 164 7.68 -26.91 -2.53
CA GLU A 164 8.95 -27.58 -2.80
C GLU A 164 9.98 -27.33 -1.68
N GLY A 165 10.04 -26.11 -1.13
CA GLY A 165 10.92 -25.77 -0.01
C GLY A 165 10.63 -26.60 1.24
N VAL A 166 9.36 -26.76 1.63
CA VAL A 166 8.98 -27.56 2.81
C VAL A 166 9.31 -29.05 2.62
N LYS A 167 9.19 -29.60 1.41
CA LYS A 167 9.61 -30.98 1.11
C LYS A 167 11.11 -31.18 1.36
N VAL A 168 11.93 -30.25 0.88
CA VAL A 168 13.39 -30.31 1.02
C VAL A 168 13.83 -30.08 2.48
N VAL A 169 13.25 -29.11 3.18
CA VAL A 169 13.54 -28.86 4.61
C VAL A 169 13.10 -30.05 5.48
N ALA A 170 11.99 -30.71 5.14
CA ALA A 170 11.56 -31.94 5.83
C ALA A 170 12.53 -33.12 5.63
N ALA A 171 13.38 -33.10 4.59
CA ALA A 171 14.45 -34.07 4.39
C ALA A 171 15.75 -33.73 5.17
N GLY A 172 15.76 -32.64 5.95
CA GLY A 172 16.87 -32.27 6.83
C GLY A 172 17.89 -31.29 6.25
N ALA A 173 17.68 -30.78 5.04
CA ALA A 173 18.56 -29.81 4.41
C ALA A 173 18.44 -28.40 5.03
N ASN A 174 19.54 -27.64 5.02
CA ASN A 174 19.67 -26.37 5.74
C ASN A 174 18.79 -25.24 5.14
N PRO A 175 17.79 -24.72 5.89
CA PRO A 175 16.90 -23.67 5.37
C PRO A 175 17.63 -22.37 4.98
N VAL A 176 18.74 -22.04 5.63
CA VAL A 176 19.48 -20.79 5.38
C VAL A 176 20.16 -20.83 4.01
N LEU A 177 20.79 -21.97 3.67
CA LEU A 177 21.50 -22.13 2.41
C LEU A 177 20.52 -22.35 1.25
N ILE A 178 19.42 -23.06 1.46
CA ILE A 178 18.31 -23.13 0.50
C ILE A 178 17.78 -21.73 0.17
N THR A 179 17.52 -20.89 1.18
CA THR A 179 17.00 -19.52 1.00
C THR A 179 17.99 -18.66 0.20
N ARG A 180 19.29 -18.74 0.51
CA ARG A 180 20.34 -18.06 -0.28
C ARG A 180 20.40 -18.54 -1.73
N GLY A 181 20.25 -19.84 -1.96
CA GLY A 181 20.16 -20.43 -3.31
C GLY A 181 18.97 -19.88 -4.10
N ILE A 182 17.79 -19.81 -3.48
CA ILE A 182 16.58 -19.20 -4.05
C ILE A 182 16.83 -17.72 -4.38
N GLU A 183 17.35 -16.92 -3.45
CA GLU A 183 17.62 -15.49 -3.66
C GLU A 183 18.68 -15.21 -4.75
N LYS A 184 19.75 -16.01 -4.81
CA LYS A 184 20.77 -15.92 -5.88
C LYS A 184 20.15 -16.26 -7.23
N THR A 185 19.41 -17.37 -7.31
CA THR A 185 18.77 -17.83 -8.54
C THR A 185 17.74 -16.83 -9.05
N THR A 186 16.83 -16.35 -8.20
CA THR A 186 15.81 -15.35 -8.58
C THR A 186 16.45 -14.04 -9.06
N ARG A 187 17.52 -13.55 -8.41
CA ARG A 187 18.23 -12.35 -8.88
C ARG A 187 18.90 -12.53 -10.24
N ALA A 188 19.43 -13.72 -10.54
CA ALA A 188 19.95 -14.03 -11.87
C ALA A 188 18.81 -14.12 -12.91
N LEU A 189 17.71 -14.79 -12.58
CA LEU A 189 16.55 -14.89 -13.46
C LEU A 189 15.88 -13.54 -13.76
N VAL A 190 15.87 -12.58 -12.83
CA VAL A 190 15.38 -11.22 -13.08
C VAL A 190 16.26 -10.48 -14.10
N LYS A 191 17.58 -10.71 -14.12
CA LYS A 191 18.45 -10.17 -15.17
C LYS A 191 18.15 -10.81 -16.52
N GLU A 192 17.99 -12.14 -16.55
CA GLU A 192 17.60 -12.88 -17.76
C GLU A 192 16.22 -12.47 -18.28
N LEU A 193 15.28 -12.12 -17.39
CA LEU A 193 13.95 -11.61 -17.75
C LEU A 193 14.07 -10.25 -18.45
N LYS A 194 14.92 -9.34 -17.96
CA LYS A 194 15.18 -8.05 -18.61
C LYS A 194 15.82 -8.19 -19.99
N LEU A 195 16.60 -9.26 -20.23
CA LEU A 195 17.13 -9.58 -21.57
C LEU A 195 16.10 -10.24 -22.51
N ILE A 196 15.00 -10.77 -21.97
CA ILE A 196 13.89 -11.36 -22.75
C ILE A 196 12.78 -10.31 -22.99
N SER A 197 12.73 -9.24 -22.20
CA SER A 197 11.75 -8.16 -22.35
C SER A 197 11.91 -7.43 -23.68
N LYS A 198 10.79 -7.14 -24.34
CA LYS A 198 10.71 -6.26 -25.50
C LYS A 198 10.16 -4.91 -25.05
N GLU A 199 10.82 -3.82 -25.41
CA GLU A 199 10.23 -2.48 -25.24
C GLU A 199 8.96 -2.35 -26.08
N VAL A 200 7.94 -1.70 -25.54
CA VAL A 200 6.63 -1.52 -26.20
C VAL A 200 6.71 -0.37 -27.19
N GLU A 201 6.32 -0.64 -28.44
CA GLU A 201 6.13 0.37 -29.48
C GLU A 201 4.72 0.99 -29.37
N ASP A 202 4.54 2.24 -29.82
CA ASP A 202 3.28 2.97 -29.61
C ASP A 202 2.08 2.31 -30.31
N SER A 203 2.32 1.53 -31.38
CA SER A 203 1.32 0.68 -32.05
C SER A 203 0.86 -0.53 -31.22
N GLU A 204 1.73 -1.07 -30.36
CA GLU A 204 1.46 -2.26 -29.55
C GLU A 204 0.73 -1.90 -28.24
N LEU A 205 0.68 -0.62 -27.85
CA LEU A 205 -0.04 -0.15 -26.66
C LEU A 205 -1.51 -0.55 -26.67
N ALA A 206 -2.17 -0.47 -27.83
CA ALA A 206 -3.59 -0.83 -27.97
C ALA A 206 -3.83 -2.32 -27.76
N ASP A 207 -2.94 -3.19 -28.25
CA ASP A 207 -3.02 -4.64 -28.05
C ASP A 207 -2.77 -5.02 -26.57
N VAL A 208 -1.74 -4.44 -25.94
CA VAL A 208 -1.46 -4.65 -24.50
C VAL A 208 -2.68 -4.22 -23.66
N ALA A 209 -3.21 -3.04 -23.94
CA ALA A 209 -4.39 -2.50 -23.26
C ALA A 209 -5.64 -3.38 -23.47
N ALA A 210 -5.88 -3.84 -24.71
CA ALA A 210 -7.02 -4.68 -25.05
C ALA A 210 -6.97 -6.05 -24.36
N VAL A 211 -5.79 -6.69 -24.34
CA VAL A 211 -5.58 -7.99 -23.67
C VAL A 211 -5.83 -7.88 -22.17
N SER A 212 -5.26 -6.87 -21.50
CA SER A 212 -5.53 -6.61 -20.08
C SER A 212 -6.99 -6.24 -19.80
N ALA A 213 -7.66 -5.57 -20.73
CA ALA A 213 -9.09 -5.30 -20.68
C ALA A 213 -9.97 -6.52 -21.09
N GLY A 214 -9.45 -7.75 -21.02
CA GLY A 214 -10.21 -8.97 -21.30
C GLY A 214 -10.51 -9.19 -22.80
N ASN A 215 -9.58 -8.81 -23.67
CA ASN A 215 -9.71 -8.74 -25.13
C ASN A 215 -10.74 -7.68 -25.63
N ASN A 216 -10.92 -6.59 -24.88
CA ASN A 216 -11.77 -5.47 -25.30
C ASN A 216 -10.93 -4.39 -26.02
N TYR A 217 -10.98 -4.40 -27.35
CA TYR A 217 -10.28 -3.44 -28.21
C TYR A 217 -10.83 -2.01 -28.13
N GLU A 218 -12.09 -1.78 -27.77
CA GLU A 218 -12.62 -0.42 -27.59
C GLU A 218 -11.94 0.28 -26.41
N VAL A 219 -11.83 -0.44 -25.28
CA VAL A 219 -11.08 0.00 -24.10
C VAL A 219 -9.59 0.13 -24.42
N GLY A 220 -9.02 -0.84 -25.14
CA GLY A 220 -7.61 -0.83 -25.50
C GLY A 220 -7.20 0.38 -26.34
N ASN A 221 -7.97 0.67 -27.39
CA ASN A 221 -7.78 1.84 -28.24
C ASN A 221 -7.94 3.15 -27.46
N MET A 222 -8.91 3.23 -26.54
CA MET A 222 -9.14 4.42 -25.71
C MET A 222 -7.98 4.71 -24.76
N ILE A 223 -7.39 3.67 -24.14
CA ILE A 223 -6.21 3.82 -23.29
C ILE A 223 -5.00 4.24 -24.13
N ALA A 224 -4.79 3.62 -25.31
CA ALA A 224 -3.71 3.99 -26.22
C ALA A 224 -3.84 5.44 -26.72
N GLU A 225 -5.04 5.90 -27.08
CA GLU A 225 -5.30 7.28 -27.48
C GLU A 225 -5.05 8.25 -26.31
N ALA A 226 -5.46 7.90 -25.09
CA ALA A 226 -5.18 8.69 -23.90
C ALA A 226 -3.66 8.84 -23.67
N MET A 227 -2.92 7.73 -23.66
CA MET A 227 -1.46 7.73 -23.49
C MET A 227 -0.73 8.45 -24.64
N SER A 228 -1.24 8.37 -25.87
CA SER A 228 -0.68 9.14 -27.00
C SER A 228 -0.86 10.65 -26.85
N LYS A 229 -1.92 11.11 -26.15
CA LYS A 229 -2.17 12.55 -25.94
C LYS A 229 -1.35 13.14 -24.78
N VAL A 230 -1.19 12.41 -23.67
CA VAL A 230 -0.41 12.87 -22.50
C VAL A 230 1.06 12.43 -22.51
N GLY A 231 1.43 11.55 -23.45
CA GLY A 231 2.75 10.96 -23.57
C GLY A 231 3.02 9.83 -22.58
N ARG A 232 4.14 9.10 -22.77
CA ARG A 232 4.50 7.90 -21.99
C ARG A 232 4.60 8.10 -20.47
N LYS A 233 4.90 9.32 -20.00
CA LYS A 233 4.95 9.70 -18.58
C LYS A 233 3.73 10.52 -18.12
N GLY A 234 2.73 10.64 -18.99
CA GLY A 234 1.53 11.41 -18.73
C GLY A 234 0.57 10.71 -17.76
N VAL A 235 -0.28 11.51 -17.12
CA VAL A 235 -1.21 11.02 -16.11
C VAL A 235 -2.55 10.71 -16.78
N VAL A 236 -3.04 9.48 -16.59
CA VAL A 236 -4.37 9.06 -17.01
C VAL A 236 -5.18 8.70 -15.77
N THR A 237 -6.36 9.31 -15.63
CA THR A 237 -7.33 9.11 -14.54
C THR A 237 -8.66 8.58 -15.08
N LEU A 238 -9.45 7.98 -14.19
CA LEU A 238 -10.73 7.36 -14.51
C LEU A 238 -11.89 8.03 -13.78
N GLU A 239 -12.96 8.30 -14.50
CA GLU A 239 -14.21 8.88 -14.00
C GLU A 239 -15.42 8.04 -14.43
N GLU A 240 -16.52 8.20 -13.69
CA GLU A 240 -17.78 7.52 -13.98
C GLU A 240 -18.60 8.38 -14.96
N GLY A 241 -18.91 7.81 -16.12
CA GLY A 241 -19.72 8.47 -17.14
C GLY A 241 -21.17 8.62 -16.70
N LYS A 242 -21.75 9.80 -16.95
CA LYS A 242 -23.20 10.04 -16.78
C LYS A 242 -24.05 9.54 -17.96
N SER A 243 -23.38 9.12 -19.03
CA SER A 243 -23.95 8.58 -20.26
C SER A 243 -23.47 7.15 -20.47
N ALA A 244 -24.15 6.39 -21.34
CA ALA A 244 -23.74 5.03 -21.67
C ALA A 244 -22.46 4.97 -22.53
N GLU A 245 -22.14 6.04 -23.25
CA GLU A 245 -20.94 6.16 -24.09
C GLU A 245 -19.70 6.49 -23.24
N ASN A 246 -18.55 5.93 -23.65
CA ASN A 246 -17.26 6.27 -23.05
C ASN A 246 -16.73 7.58 -23.68
N ASN A 247 -16.17 8.49 -22.87
CA ASN A 247 -15.56 9.73 -23.37
C ASN A 247 -14.10 9.85 -22.94
N LEU A 248 -13.27 10.45 -23.78
CA LEU A 248 -11.88 10.81 -23.49
C LEU A 248 -11.68 12.31 -23.72
N TYR A 249 -11.24 13.03 -22.69
CA TYR A 249 -10.77 14.40 -22.81
C TYR A 249 -9.47 14.60 -22.05
N VAL A 250 -8.68 15.59 -22.48
CA VAL A 250 -7.47 16.02 -21.78
C VAL A 250 -7.76 17.34 -21.13
N VAL A 251 -7.45 17.42 -19.84
CA VAL A 251 -7.59 18.61 -19.00
C VAL A 251 -6.24 18.96 -18.39
N GLU A 252 -6.11 20.20 -17.98
CA GLU A 252 -4.92 20.65 -17.27
C GLU A 252 -4.89 20.02 -15.88
N GLY A 253 -3.72 19.59 -15.44
CA GLY A 253 -3.58 18.88 -14.17
C GLY A 253 -2.15 18.44 -13.93
N MET A 254 -1.88 17.97 -12.72
CA MET A 254 -0.57 17.48 -12.31
C MET A 254 -0.70 16.34 -11.29
N GLN A 255 0.29 15.44 -11.29
CA GLN A 255 0.44 14.41 -10.25
C GLN A 255 1.80 14.54 -9.55
N PHE A 256 1.83 14.27 -8.24
CA PHE A 256 3.05 14.25 -7.45
C PHE A 256 3.01 13.26 -6.28
N ASP A 257 4.21 12.92 -5.81
CA ASP A 257 4.50 11.75 -4.97
C ASP A 257 4.38 12.07 -3.47
N ARG A 258 3.18 12.54 -3.11
CA ARG A 258 2.72 12.77 -1.74
C ARG A 258 1.26 12.33 -1.65
N GLY A 259 0.91 11.52 -0.66
CA GLY A 259 -0.47 11.17 -0.35
C GLY A 259 -1.01 11.87 0.88
N TYR A 260 -2.16 11.41 1.37
CA TYR A 260 -2.78 11.92 2.59
C TYR A 260 -1.91 11.67 3.84
N ILE A 261 -1.92 12.62 4.79
CA ILE A 261 -1.20 12.48 6.08
C ILE A 261 -1.85 11.41 6.98
N SER A 262 -3.16 11.20 6.85
CA SER A 262 -3.93 10.31 7.72
C SER A 262 -4.96 9.49 6.93
N PRO A 263 -5.00 8.14 7.09
CA PRO A 263 -6.03 7.30 6.48
C PRO A 263 -7.46 7.68 6.87
N TYR A 264 -7.66 8.40 7.98
CA TYR A 264 -8.98 8.90 8.36
C TYR A 264 -9.55 9.93 7.38
N PHE A 265 -8.75 10.50 6.46
CA PHE A 265 -9.24 11.38 5.39
C PHE A 265 -9.89 10.65 4.21
N VAL A 266 -9.65 9.34 4.03
CA VAL A 266 -10.24 8.49 2.98
C VAL A 266 -11.75 8.69 2.84
N THR A 267 -12.25 8.87 1.62
CA THR A 267 -13.69 8.94 1.28
C THR A 267 -14.20 7.60 0.76
N ASP A 268 -13.40 6.90 -0.04
CA ASP A 268 -13.69 5.55 -0.54
C ASP A 268 -12.88 4.51 0.23
N SER A 269 -13.54 3.74 1.09
CA SER A 269 -12.93 2.69 1.91
C SER A 269 -12.49 1.44 1.13
N GLU A 270 -12.99 1.21 -0.09
CA GLU A 270 -12.59 0.07 -0.91
C GLU A 270 -11.26 0.36 -1.61
N LYS A 271 -11.11 1.57 -2.15
CA LYS A 271 -9.88 2.05 -2.81
C LYS A 271 -8.84 2.64 -1.86
N MET A 272 -9.23 2.98 -0.63
CA MET A 272 -8.42 3.77 0.30
C MET A 272 -7.96 5.10 -0.32
N SER A 273 -8.85 5.78 -1.03
CA SER A 273 -8.62 7.07 -1.68
C SER A 273 -9.47 8.19 -1.09
N VAL A 274 -9.01 9.43 -1.28
CA VAL A 274 -9.82 10.65 -1.11
C VAL A 274 -10.18 11.14 -2.50
N GLU A 275 -11.46 11.32 -2.79
CA GLU A 275 -11.94 11.96 -4.02
C GLU A 275 -12.81 13.17 -3.63
N PHE A 276 -12.47 14.34 -4.16
CA PHE A 276 -13.25 15.56 -3.99
C PHE A 276 -13.45 16.30 -5.32
N ASP A 277 -14.70 16.54 -5.66
CA ASP A 277 -15.11 17.36 -6.80
C ASP A 277 -15.30 18.83 -6.38
N ASN A 278 -15.00 19.78 -7.29
CA ASN A 278 -15.13 21.23 -7.12
C ASN A 278 -14.53 21.73 -5.79
N CYS A 279 -13.28 21.33 -5.52
CA CYS A 279 -12.61 21.57 -4.27
C CYS A 279 -11.64 22.76 -4.31
N LYS A 280 -11.31 23.27 -3.12
CA LYS A 280 -10.39 24.38 -2.92
C LYS A 280 -9.08 23.92 -2.31
N LEU A 281 -7.96 24.52 -2.73
CA LEU A 281 -6.63 24.22 -2.21
C LEU A 281 -6.11 25.37 -1.35
N LEU A 282 -5.62 25.02 -0.16
CA LEU A 282 -4.88 25.91 0.73
C LEU A 282 -3.40 25.53 0.66
N LEU A 283 -2.55 26.45 0.19
CA LEU A 283 -1.12 26.21 -0.04
C LEU A 283 -0.30 27.01 0.98
N VAL A 284 0.44 26.33 1.86
CA VAL A 284 1.15 26.94 3.00
C VAL A 284 2.62 26.52 3.00
N ASP A 285 3.55 27.48 2.97
CA ASP A 285 4.99 27.19 2.93
C ASP A 285 5.62 26.96 4.32
N LYS A 286 4.78 26.69 5.34
CA LYS A 286 5.15 26.54 6.76
C LYS A 286 4.45 25.31 7.36
N LYS A 287 4.93 24.85 8.52
CA LYS A 287 4.26 23.84 9.36
C LYS A 287 3.07 24.43 10.09
N ILE A 288 1.96 23.69 10.12
CA ILE A 288 0.74 24.08 10.83
C ILE A 288 0.69 23.35 12.17
N SER A 289 0.98 24.08 13.26
CA SER A 289 0.90 23.57 14.63
C SER A 289 -0.52 23.69 15.19
N ASN A 290 -1.09 24.90 15.14
CA ASN A 290 -2.36 25.24 15.77
C ASN A 290 -3.53 25.08 14.79
N ALA A 291 -4.66 24.56 15.27
CA ALA A 291 -5.91 24.58 14.51
C ALA A 291 -6.57 25.97 14.43
N ARG A 292 -6.20 26.90 15.31
CA ARG A 292 -6.81 28.25 15.42
C ARG A 292 -6.55 29.09 14.19
N ASP A 293 -5.33 29.02 13.68
CA ASP A 293 -4.83 29.76 12.52
C ASP A 293 -5.63 29.42 11.25
N LEU A 294 -6.22 28.21 11.20
CA LEU A 294 -7.09 27.73 10.12
C LEU A 294 -8.57 28.11 10.26
N VAL A 295 -9.02 28.65 11.40
CA VAL A 295 -10.46 28.79 11.72
C VAL A 295 -11.20 29.59 10.65
N ASN A 296 -10.67 30.73 10.21
CA ASN A 296 -11.33 31.60 9.24
C ASN A 296 -11.56 30.88 7.89
N VAL A 297 -10.55 30.16 7.40
CA VAL A 297 -10.64 29.37 6.16
C VAL A 297 -11.61 28.19 6.30
N LEU A 298 -11.63 27.53 7.47
CA LEU A 298 -12.53 26.40 7.74
C LEU A 298 -13.99 26.85 7.93
N GLU A 299 -14.24 28.00 8.55
CA GLU A 299 -15.58 28.59 8.66
C GLU A 299 -16.15 28.97 7.30
N ASP A 300 -15.35 29.55 6.40
CA ASP A 300 -15.77 29.85 5.03
C ASP A 300 -16.05 28.58 4.21
N ALA A 301 -15.28 27.51 4.42
CA ALA A 301 -15.53 26.19 3.82
C ALA A 301 -16.84 25.57 4.32
N ILE A 302 -17.16 25.67 5.62
CA ILE A 302 -18.44 25.23 6.19
C ILE A 302 -19.59 26.07 5.62
N ARG A 303 -19.46 27.41 5.64
CA ARG A 303 -20.50 28.35 5.19
C ARG A 303 -20.83 28.19 3.70
N SER A 304 -19.82 27.90 2.89
CA SER A 304 -19.95 27.74 1.43
C SER A 304 -20.16 26.30 0.98
N GLY A 305 -19.98 25.31 1.86
CA GLY A 305 -20.21 23.89 1.58
C GLY A 305 -19.19 23.20 0.65
N PHE A 306 -18.03 23.81 0.37
CA PHE A 306 -17.02 23.23 -0.54
C PHE A 306 -16.02 22.31 0.18
N PRO A 307 -15.50 21.25 -0.47
CA PRO A 307 -14.39 20.48 0.04
C PRO A 307 -13.07 21.27 -0.01
N ILE A 308 -12.22 21.11 0.99
CA ILE A 308 -10.92 21.78 1.07
C ILE A 308 -9.76 20.78 1.23
N VAL A 309 -8.68 21.02 0.50
CA VAL A 309 -7.44 20.25 0.54
C VAL A 309 -6.31 21.15 1.03
N ILE A 310 -5.64 20.76 2.11
CA ILE A 310 -4.52 21.51 2.69
C ILE A 310 -3.20 20.89 2.24
N VAL A 311 -2.34 21.70 1.61
CA VAL A 311 -0.96 21.37 1.26
C VAL A 311 -0.04 22.26 2.10
N ALA A 312 0.63 21.67 3.09
CA ALA A 312 1.54 22.38 3.99
C ALA A 312 2.90 21.66 4.08
N GLU A 313 3.94 22.31 4.60
CA GLU A 313 5.23 21.61 4.85
C GLU A 313 5.02 20.41 5.77
N ASP A 314 4.31 20.62 6.88
CA ASP A 314 3.85 19.59 7.78
C ASP A 314 2.60 20.05 8.54
N ILE A 315 1.87 19.11 9.14
CA ILE A 315 0.74 19.39 10.02
C ILE A 315 0.92 18.58 11.29
N GLU A 316 1.04 19.29 12.42
CA GLU A 316 1.34 18.66 13.70
C GLU A 316 0.10 18.01 14.32
N GLN A 317 0.31 17.19 15.36
CA GLN A 317 -0.71 16.29 15.90
C GLN A 317 -1.95 17.02 16.42
N GLU A 318 -1.82 18.24 16.97
CA GLU A 318 -2.94 19.03 17.48
C GLU A 318 -3.85 19.53 16.36
N ALA A 319 -3.29 20.17 15.34
CA ALA A 319 -4.02 20.56 14.14
C ALA A 319 -4.63 19.32 13.45
N LEU A 320 -3.82 18.29 13.20
CA LEU A 320 -4.27 17.07 12.51
C LEU A 320 -5.42 16.37 13.22
N ALA A 321 -5.35 16.20 14.55
CA ALA A 321 -6.43 15.60 15.34
C ALA A 321 -7.72 16.40 15.22
N THR A 322 -7.63 17.73 15.26
CA THR A 322 -8.78 18.63 15.09
C THR A 322 -9.43 18.46 13.71
N LEU A 323 -8.62 18.42 12.64
CA LEU A 323 -9.11 18.21 11.26
C LEU A 323 -9.79 16.84 11.12
N VAL A 324 -9.17 15.78 11.63
CA VAL A 324 -9.71 14.41 11.58
C VAL A 324 -11.03 14.29 12.34
N VAL A 325 -11.14 14.86 13.55
CA VAL A 325 -12.38 14.82 14.34
C VAL A 325 -13.52 15.56 13.64
N ASN A 326 -13.26 16.72 13.03
CA ASN A 326 -14.29 17.47 12.31
C ASN A 326 -14.72 16.77 11.00
N LYS A 327 -13.79 16.07 10.33
CA LYS A 327 -14.08 15.23 9.15
C LYS A 327 -14.91 14.00 9.52
N LEU A 328 -14.58 13.31 10.62
CA LEU A 328 -15.35 12.16 11.12
C LEU A 328 -16.76 12.55 11.61
N ARG A 329 -16.96 13.79 12.07
CA ARG A 329 -18.28 14.35 12.39
C ARG A 329 -19.10 14.75 11.16
N GLY A 330 -18.53 14.69 9.95
CA GLY A 330 -19.19 15.11 8.71
C GLY A 330 -19.37 16.63 8.54
N ALA A 331 -18.86 17.44 9.48
CA ALA A 331 -19.01 18.90 9.44
C ALA A 331 -18.11 19.57 8.40
N LEU A 332 -16.98 18.95 8.07
CA LEU A 332 -15.99 19.45 7.11
C LEU A 332 -15.57 18.34 6.14
N LYS A 333 -15.71 18.59 4.84
CA LYS A 333 -15.09 17.76 3.79
C LYS A 333 -13.65 18.24 3.61
N ILE A 334 -12.73 17.64 4.36
CA ILE A 334 -11.32 18.05 4.41
C ILE A 334 -10.38 16.87 4.21
N ALA A 335 -9.27 17.13 3.52
CA ALA A 335 -8.10 16.27 3.52
C ALA A 335 -6.83 17.11 3.58
N ALA A 336 -5.73 16.48 4.00
CA ALA A 336 -4.45 17.16 4.12
C ALA A 336 -3.28 16.27 3.72
N LEU A 337 -2.30 16.88 3.06
CA LEU A 337 -1.09 16.27 2.55
C LEU A 337 0.13 17.15 2.85
N LYS A 338 1.32 16.54 2.83
CA LYS A 338 2.57 17.28 2.89
C LYS A 338 2.95 17.81 1.51
N ALA A 339 3.58 18.98 1.47
CA ALA A 339 4.10 19.56 0.24
C ALA A 339 5.13 18.62 -0.43
N PRO A 340 5.20 18.58 -1.76
CA PRO A 340 6.26 17.89 -2.47
C PRO A 340 7.61 18.60 -2.26
N GLY A 341 8.71 17.86 -2.40
CA GLY A 341 10.06 18.41 -2.26
C GLY A 341 10.49 18.74 -0.83
N PHE A 342 11.54 19.57 -0.71
CA PHE A 342 12.12 20.10 0.52
C PHE A 342 12.93 21.38 0.19
N GLY A 343 13.19 22.23 1.19
CA GLY A 343 13.92 23.49 0.99
C GLY A 343 13.30 24.39 -0.08
N GLU A 344 14.10 25.12 -0.84
CA GLU A 344 13.63 26.00 -1.93
C GLU A 344 12.79 25.27 -2.99
N ARG A 345 13.04 23.97 -3.22
CA ARG A 345 12.25 23.17 -4.18
C ARG A 345 10.82 22.97 -3.74
N LYS A 346 10.56 22.88 -2.42
CA LYS A 346 9.20 22.87 -1.85
C LYS A 346 8.47 24.16 -2.26
N SER A 347 9.10 25.31 -2.03
CA SER A 347 8.56 26.62 -2.39
C SER A 347 8.28 26.74 -3.89
N GLN A 348 9.22 26.31 -4.75
CA GLN A 348 9.05 26.30 -6.20
C GLN A 348 7.90 25.38 -6.67
N TYR A 349 7.74 24.19 -6.08
CA TYR A 349 6.64 23.28 -6.42
C TYR A 349 5.29 23.79 -5.90
N LEU A 350 5.26 24.46 -4.73
CA LEU A 350 4.04 25.13 -4.23
C LEU A 350 3.62 26.26 -5.17
N ASP A 351 4.56 27.05 -5.70
CA ASP A 351 4.26 28.07 -6.72
C ASP A 351 3.71 27.44 -8.01
N ASP A 352 4.23 26.28 -8.43
CA ASP A 352 3.75 25.55 -9.61
C ASP A 352 2.30 25.06 -9.41
N ILE A 353 1.96 24.52 -8.23
CA ILE A 353 0.59 24.12 -7.84
C ILE A 353 -0.32 25.36 -7.76
N ALA A 354 0.18 26.48 -7.23
CA ALA A 354 -0.56 27.73 -7.12
C ALA A 354 -0.94 28.29 -8.50
N ILE A 355 0.01 28.31 -9.44
CA ILE A 355 -0.21 28.75 -10.84
C ILE A 355 -1.23 27.84 -11.53
N LEU A 356 -1.11 26.51 -11.38
CA LEU A 356 -2.07 25.55 -11.97
C LEU A 356 -3.49 25.77 -11.43
N THR A 357 -3.64 26.02 -10.13
CA THR A 357 -4.96 26.12 -9.47
C THR A 357 -5.49 27.54 -9.33
N GLY A 358 -4.75 28.57 -9.80
CA GLY A 358 -5.11 29.98 -9.64
C GLY A 358 -5.08 30.47 -8.19
N GLY A 359 -4.42 29.75 -7.28
CA GLY A 359 -4.26 30.12 -5.87
C GLY A 359 -3.00 30.97 -5.63
N THR A 360 -2.78 31.37 -4.38
CA THR A 360 -1.54 32.03 -3.95
C THR A 360 -0.91 31.27 -2.78
N VAL A 361 0.42 31.12 -2.76
CA VAL A 361 1.13 30.44 -1.66
C VAL A 361 1.24 31.35 -0.44
N ILE A 362 0.79 30.89 0.72
CA ILE A 362 0.88 31.62 1.98
C ILE A 362 2.32 31.51 2.52
N ARG A 363 3.01 32.65 2.52
CA ARG A 363 4.39 32.82 3.02
C ARG A 363 4.46 33.96 4.02
N GLU A 364 4.93 33.68 5.24
CA GLU A 364 5.15 34.70 6.27
C GLU A 364 6.26 35.70 5.87
N GLU A 365 7.24 35.28 5.06
CA GLU A 365 8.29 36.12 4.49
C GLU A 365 7.74 37.26 3.62
N VAL A 366 6.57 37.05 3.00
CA VAL A 366 5.86 38.03 2.16
C VAL A 366 4.80 38.79 2.98
N GLY A 367 4.70 38.54 4.29
CA GLY A 367 3.73 39.16 5.19
C GLY A 367 2.33 38.53 5.18
N LEU A 368 2.13 37.41 4.48
CA LEU A 368 0.86 36.68 4.44
C LEU A 368 0.77 35.70 5.62
N SER A 369 0.06 36.10 6.67
CA SER A 369 -0.24 35.28 7.84
C SER A 369 -1.54 34.47 7.64
N LEU A 370 -1.50 33.17 7.93
CA LEU A 370 -2.61 32.22 7.77
C LEU A 370 -3.94 32.74 8.35
N ASP A 371 -3.89 33.32 9.55
CA ASP A 371 -5.05 33.87 10.29
C ASP A 371 -5.85 34.94 9.53
N LYS A 372 -5.24 35.64 8.57
CA LYS A 372 -5.83 36.79 7.86
C LYS A 372 -6.28 36.48 6.43
N VAL A 373 -6.09 35.23 6.00
CA VAL A 373 -6.35 34.80 4.63
C VAL A 373 -7.82 34.40 4.46
N GLY A 374 -8.48 34.98 3.46
CA GLY A 374 -9.81 34.59 3.03
C GLY A 374 -9.82 33.71 1.78
N ARG A 375 -10.99 33.62 1.16
CA ARG A 375 -11.28 32.76 0.00
C ARG A 375 -10.47 33.10 -1.26
N GLU A 376 -10.05 34.35 -1.39
CA GLU A 376 -9.29 34.90 -2.53
C GLU A 376 -7.90 34.28 -2.75
N VAL A 377 -7.30 33.68 -1.72
CA VAL A 377 -5.99 33.01 -1.80
C VAL A 377 -6.13 31.53 -2.21
N LEU A 378 -7.32 30.95 -2.05
CA LEU A 378 -7.56 29.52 -2.27
C LEU A 378 -7.58 29.16 -3.76
N GLY A 379 -6.70 28.23 -4.15
CA GLY A 379 -6.72 27.63 -5.48
C GLY A 379 -7.99 26.82 -5.72
N THR A 380 -8.32 26.57 -6.98
CA THR A 380 -9.48 25.79 -7.44
C THR A 380 -9.02 24.55 -8.19
N ALA A 381 -9.72 23.44 -8.00
CA ALA A 381 -9.59 22.25 -8.84
C ALA A 381 -10.98 21.66 -9.14
N SER A 382 -11.16 21.17 -10.36
CA SER A 382 -12.37 20.46 -10.77
C SER A 382 -12.50 19.13 -10.03
N LYS A 383 -11.38 18.39 -9.90
CA LYS A 383 -11.31 17.17 -9.09
C LYS A 383 -9.91 16.99 -8.46
N ILE A 384 -9.86 16.47 -7.24
CA ILE A 384 -8.62 15.99 -6.61
C ILE A 384 -8.80 14.54 -6.19
N VAL A 385 -7.77 13.73 -6.48
CA VAL A 385 -7.66 12.33 -6.03
C VAL A 385 -6.38 12.18 -5.21
N LEU A 386 -6.53 11.82 -3.92
CA LEU A 386 -5.41 11.51 -3.02
C LEU A 386 -5.38 10.00 -2.75
N THR A 387 -4.24 9.37 -2.96
CA THR A 387 -3.95 8.02 -2.48
C THR A 387 -3.04 8.08 -1.25
N LYS A 388 -2.56 6.92 -0.77
CA LYS A 388 -1.57 6.85 0.30
C LYS A 388 -0.24 7.50 -0.07
N ASP A 389 0.16 7.42 -1.34
CA ASP A 389 1.52 7.77 -1.78
C ASP A 389 1.55 8.85 -2.89
N THR A 390 0.44 9.10 -3.60
CA THR A 390 0.34 10.10 -4.69
C THR A 390 -0.88 11.01 -4.57
N THR A 391 -0.78 12.22 -5.14
CA THR A 391 -1.84 13.21 -5.28
C THR A 391 -1.97 13.60 -6.74
N THR A 392 -3.18 13.53 -7.29
CA THR A 392 -3.52 14.01 -8.64
C THR A 392 -4.50 15.18 -8.52
N ILE A 393 -4.16 16.30 -9.15
CA ILE A 393 -5.00 17.50 -9.24
C ILE A 393 -5.46 17.66 -10.68
N VAL A 394 -6.77 17.76 -10.87
CA VAL A 394 -7.41 18.08 -12.16
C VAL A 394 -7.94 19.51 -12.08
N GLY A 395 -7.38 20.40 -12.89
CA GLY A 395 -7.74 21.81 -12.97
C GLY A 395 -9.10 22.03 -13.64
N ASP A 396 -9.55 23.29 -13.62
CA ASP A 396 -10.79 23.73 -14.29
C ASP A 396 -10.53 24.38 -15.67
N GLY A 397 -9.27 24.41 -16.12
CA GLY A 397 -8.85 24.98 -17.40
C GLY A 397 -8.77 26.51 -17.43
N SER A 398 -8.95 27.19 -16.29
CA SER A 398 -8.94 28.66 -16.22
C SER A 398 -7.54 29.30 -16.33
N THR A 399 -6.48 28.52 -16.12
CA THR A 399 -5.10 29.00 -15.89
C THR A 399 -4.13 28.67 -17.04
N GLN A 400 -4.61 28.15 -18.17
CA GLN A 400 -3.81 27.67 -19.29
C GLN A 400 -2.70 28.62 -19.77
N GLU A 401 -2.99 29.92 -19.88
CA GLU A 401 -1.96 30.90 -20.25
C GLU A 401 -0.86 31.04 -19.19
N ALA A 402 -1.20 30.96 -17.91
CA ALA A 402 -0.27 31.08 -16.80
C ALA A 402 0.62 29.84 -16.70
N VAL A 403 0.06 28.64 -16.90
CA VAL A 403 0.81 27.38 -16.99
C VAL A 403 1.79 27.42 -18.15
N ASN A 404 1.35 27.85 -19.35
CA ASN A 404 2.24 27.97 -20.52
C ASN A 404 3.38 28.99 -20.29
N LYS A 405 3.09 30.15 -19.69
CA LYS A 405 4.11 31.14 -19.29
C LYS A 405 5.10 30.55 -18.28
N ARG A 406 4.62 29.75 -17.31
CA ARG A 406 5.47 29.06 -16.32
C ARG A 406 6.36 27.98 -16.95
N VAL A 407 5.84 27.18 -17.88
CA VAL A 407 6.63 26.20 -18.62
C VAL A 407 7.73 26.89 -19.44
N ALA A 408 7.44 28.03 -20.08
CA ALA A 408 8.45 28.82 -20.79
C ALA A 408 9.55 29.36 -19.85
N GLN A 409 9.19 29.86 -18.66
CA GLN A 409 10.18 30.25 -17.64
C GLN A 409 11.09 29.09 -17.24
N ILE A 410 10.53 27.90 -17.00
CA ILE A 410 11.31 26.73 -16.59
C ILE A 410 12.22 26.24 -17.72
N LYS A 411 11.81 26.34 -19.00
CA LYS A 411 12.68 26.06 -20.15
C LYS A 411 13.91 26.97 -20.19
N ASN A 412 13.73 28.28 -19.99
CA ASN A 412 14.84 29.23 -19.93
C ASN A 412 15.81 28.91 -18.76
N LEU A 413 15.29 28.41 -17.63
CA LEU A 413 16.12 27.96 -16.51
C LEU A 413 16.92 26.68 -16.83
N ILE A 414 16.41 25.80 -17.70
CA ILE A 414 17.16 24.61 -18.16
C ILE A 414 18.35 25.00 -19.04
N GLU A 415 18.16 25.98 -19.93
CA GLU A 415 19.23 26.50 -20.79
C GLU A 415 20.33 27.21 -19.99
N ALA A 416 19.97 27.87 -18.89
CA ALA A 416 20.90 28.53 -17.97
C ALA A 416 21.50 27.59 -16.91
N ALA A 417 21.04 26.34 -16.77
CA ALA A 417 21.53 25.41 -15.77
C ALA A 417 22.80 24.71 -16.25
N ASP A 418 23.90 24.86 -15.51
CA ASP A 418 25.17 24.17 -15.80
C ASP A 418 25.16 22.69 -15.39
N GLN A 419 24.39 22.33 -14.36
CA GLN A 419 24.39 21.00 -13.76
C GLN A 419 23.29 20.08 -14.32
N ASP A 420 23.66 18.87 -14.75
CA ASP A 420 22.70 17.88 -15.28
C ASP A 420 21.62 17.49 -14.26
N TYR A 421 21.95 17.46 -12.97
CA TYR A 421 20.99 17.22 -11.89
C TYR A 421 19.89 18.29 -11.79
N GLU A 422 20.21 19.55 -12.09
CA GLU A 422 19.22 20.62 -12.12
C GLU A 422 18.36 20.54 -13.38
N ARG A 423 18.99 20.26 -14.54
CA ARG A 423 18.27 20.00 -15.80
C ARG A 423 17.27 18.85 -15.65
N GLU A 424 17.65 17.75 -15.02
CA GLU A 424 16.75 16.62 -14.73
C GLU A 424 15.54 17.06 -13.89
N LYS A 425 15.77 17.81 -12.80
CA LYS A 425 14.69 18.24 -11.90
C LYS A 425 13.79 19.33 -12.49
N LEU A 426 14.31 20.19 -13.35
CA LEU A 426 13.50 21.14 -14.11
C LEU A 426 12.68 20.44 -15.20
N ASN A 427 13.23 19.40 -15.85
CA ASN A 427 12.47 18.55 -16.78
C ASN A 427 11.34 17.77 -16.08
N GLU A 428 11.56 17.26 -14.86
CA GLU A 428 10.49 16.66 -14.04
C GLU A 428 9.33 17.64 -13.78
N ARG A 429 9.63 18.92 -13.52
CA ARG A 429 8.61 19.96 -13.34
C ARG A 429 7.85 20.25 -14.62
N ILE A 430 8.56 20.38 -15.75
CA ILE A 430 7.91 20.57 -17.06
C ILE A 430 7.00 19.39 -17.37
N ALA A 431 7.45 18.15 -17.18
CA ALA A 431 6.62 16.97 -17.43
C ALA A 431 5.32 17.00 -16.58
N LYS A 432 5.43 17.36 -15.29
CA LYS A 432 4.28 17.45 -14.37
C LYS A 432 3.34 18.63 -14.66
N LEU A 433 3.79 19.69 -15.31
CA LEU A 433 2.96 20.86 -15.70
C LEU A 433 2.41 20.78 -17.13
N SER A 434 3.14 20.16 -18.06
CA SER A 434 2.80 20.17 -19.49
C SER A 434 2.21 18.85 -20.00
N GLY A 435 2.39 17.73 -19.29
CA GLY A 435 1.78 16.45 -19.66
C GLY A 435 0.25 16.42 -19.52
N GLY A 436 -0.32 17.32 -18.70
CA GLY A 436 -1.74 17.35 -18.40
C GLY A 436 -2.25 16.08 -17.71
N VAL A 437 -3.58 15.95 -17.67
CA VAL A 437 -4.27 14.74 -17.20
C VAL A 437 -5.30 14.33 -18.25
N ALA A 438 -5.17 13.12 -18.79
CA ALA A 438 -6.21 12.50 -19.60
C ALA A 438 -7.25 11.88 -18.67
N VAL A 439 -8.51 12.26 -18.84
CA VAL A 439 -9.64 11.70 -18.10
C VAL A 439 -10.41 10.78 -19.04
N ILE A 440 -10.50 9.50 -18.65
CA ILE A 440 -11.34 8.50 -19.30
C ILE A 440 -12.63 8.40 -18.49
N GLN A 441 -13.76 8.81 -19.08
CA GLN A 441 -15.09 8.57 -18.53
C GLN A 441 -15.63 7.24 -19.03
N VAL A 442 -15.90 6.32 -18.11
CA VAL A 442 -16.43 4.99 -18.41
C VAL A 442 -17.96 5.02 -18.33
N GLY A 443 -18.63 4.86 -19.47
CA GLY A 443 -20.09 4.78 -19.57
C GLY A 443 -20.59 3.33 -19.57
N ALA A 444 -21.81 3.11 -19.06
CA ALA A 444 -22.49 1.81 -19.07
C ALA A 444 -24.02 1.99 -18.96
N GLN A 445 -24.79 0.92 -19.19
CA GLN A 445 -26.26 0.96 -19.13
C GLN A 445 -26.80 0.71 -17.71
N THR A 446 -26.02 0.07 -16.84
CA THR A 446 -26.38 -0.21 -15.44
C THR A 446 -25.25 0.12 -14.47
N GLU A 447 -25.58 0.45 -13.22
CA GLU A 447 -24.57 0.76 -12.18
C GLU A 447 -23.61 -0.41 -11.90
N THR A 448 -24.09 -1.65 -12.01
CA THR A 448 -23.27 -2.85 -11.79
C THR A 448 -22.25 -3.03 -12.92
N GLU A 449 -22.71 -2.89 -14.16
CA GLU A 449 -21.85 -2.91 -15.35
C GLU A 449 -20.86 -1.74 -15.34
N LEU A 450 -21.27 -0.55 -14.90
CA LEU A 450 -20.38 0.62 -14.77
C LEU A 450 -19.20 0.30 -13.84
N LYS A 451 -19.50 -0.26 -12.65
CA LYS A 451 -18.47 -0.63 -11.67
C LYS A 451 -17.54 -1.74 -12.18
N GLU A 452 -18.08 -2.75 -12.85
CA GLU A 452 -17.28 -3.82 -13.47
C GLU A 452 -16.36 -3.27 -14.57
N LYS A 453 -16.91 -2.44 -15.47
CA LYS A 453 -16.17 -1.83 -16.59
C LYS A 453 -15.12 -0.86 -16.08
N LYS A 454 -15.40 -0.06 -15.04
CA LYS A 454 -14.45 0.85 -14.39
C LYS A 454 -13.24 0.10 -13.84
N LEU A 455 -13.46 -0.98 -13.08
CA LEU A 455 -12.38 -1.83 -12.55
C LEU A 455 -11.53 -2.44 -13.68
N ARG A 456 -12.17 -3.00 -14.72
CA ARG A 456 -11.49 -3.58 -15.89
C ARG A 456 -10.62 -2.55 -16.64
N VAL A 457 -11.09 -1.31 -16.77
CA VAL A 457 -10.32 -0.23 -17.42
C VAL A 457 -9.17 0.23 -16.51
N GLU A 458 -9.37 0.24 -15.19
CA GLU A 458 -8.34 0.58 -14.19
C GLU A 458 -7.20 -0.44 -14.18
N ASP A 459 -7.51 -1.73 -14.16
CA ASP A 459 -6.53 -2.81 -14.25
C ASP A 459 -5.75 -2.76 -15.58
N ALA A 460 -6.45 -2.52 -16.71
CA ALA A 460 -5.81 -2.38 -18.02
C ALA A 460 -4.90 -1.14 -18.12
N LEU A 461 -5.29 -0.02 -17.52
CA LEU A 461 -4.52 1.23 -17.46
C LEU A 461 -3.27 1.07 -16.57
N ASN A 462 -3.35 0.29 -15.50
CA ASN A 462 -2.18 0.01 -14.66
C ASN A 462 -1.22 -0.98 -15.34
N ALA A 463 -1.75 -2.04 -15.97
CA ALA A 463 -0.94 -3.02 -16.71
C ALA A 463 -0.21 -2.39 -17.92
N THR A 464 -0.86 -1.46 -18.64
CA THR A 464 -0.22 -0.72 -19.75
C THR A 464 0.88 0.22 -19.29
N LYS A 465 0.70 0.92 -18.16
CA LYS A 465 1.79 1.71 -17.55
C LYS A 465 2.99 0.84 -17.20
N ALA A 466 2.78 -0.30 -16.52
CA ALA A 466 3.85 -1.24 -16.19
C ALA A 466 4.57 -1.77 -17.45
N ALA A 467 3.83 -2.07 -18.51
CA ALA A 467 4.37 -2.51 -19.80
C ALA A 467 5.21 -1.43 -20.51
N VAL A 468 4.88 -0.14 -20.34
CA VAL A 468 5.70 0.98 -20.86
C VAL A 468 6.97 1.20 -20.04
N GLU A 469 6.97 0.87 -18.74
CA GLU A 469 8.12 1.04 -17.86
C GLU A 469 9.16 -0.09 -17.93
N GLU A 470 8.73 -1.37 -17.92
CA GLU A 470 9.65 -2.53 -17.93
C GLU A 470 9.63 -3.37 -19.23
N GLY A 471 8.75 -3.04 -20.18
CA GLY A 471 8.53 -3.79 -21.41
C GLY A 471 7.57 -4.98 -21.25
N ILE A 472 7.43 -5.77 -22.31
CA ILE A 472 6.55 -6.94 -22.40
C ILE A 472 7.31 -8.25 -22.62
N VAL A 473 6.73 -9.34 -22.12
CA VAL A 473 7.24 -10.70 -22.29
C VAL A 473 6.12 -11.66 -22.70
N VAL A 474 6.48 -12.84 -23.23
CA VAL A 474 5.50 -13.83 -23.68
C VAL A 474 4.68 -14.36 -22.49
N GLY A 475 3.37 -14.12 -22.52
CA GLY A 475 2.42 -14.46 -21.46
C GLY A 475 2.12 -15.96 -21.31
N GLY A 476 0.97 -16.26 -20.69
CA GLY A 476 0.49 -17.64 -20.49
C GLY A 476 1.39 -18.52 -19.61
N GLY A 477 2.34 -17.94 -18.87
CA GLY A 477 3.37 -18.67 -18.12
C GLY A 477 4.54 -19.20 -18.98
N CYS A 478 4.56 -18.97 -20.29
CA CYS A 478 5.60 -19.49 -21.19
C CYS A 478 6.98 -18.91 -20.86
N THR A 479 7.06 -17.62 -20.51
CA THR A 479 8.32 -16.99 -20.09
C THR A 479 8.87 -17.61 -18.80
N LEU A 480 8.00 -18.08 -17.87
CA LEU A 480 8.45 -18.76 -16.65
C LEU A 480 9.10 -20.11 -16.95
N LEU A 481 8.62 -20.86 -17.95
CA LEU A 481 9.28 -22.08 -18.43
C LEU A 481 10.61 -21.79 -19.14
N ARG A 482 10.68 -20.74 -19.98
CA ARG A 482 11.93 -20.29 -20.61
C ARG A 482 12.98 -19.88 -19.58
N LEU A 483 12.56 -19.24 -18.49
CA LEU A 483 13.42 -18.96 -17.35
C LEU A 483 13.83 -20.25 -16.62
N ALA A 484 12.92 -21.19 -16.42
CA ALA A 484 13.22 -22.48 -15.78
C ALA A 484 14.29 -23.29 -16.53
N SER A 485 14.33 -23.25 -17.88
CA SER A 485 15.41 -23.89 -18.65
C SER A 485 16.78 -23.22 -18.48
N LYS A 486 16.83 -21.94 -18.09
CA LYS A 486 18.10 -21.23 -17.79
C LYS A 486 18.63 -21.52 -16.37
N VAL A 487 17.82 -22.10 -15.48
CA VAL A 487 18.22 -22.37 -14.09
C VAL A 487 19.38 -23.36 -14.01
N ASP A 488 19.50 -24.32 -14.93
CA ASP A 488 20.59 -25.31 -14.91
C ASP A 488 21.97 -24.65 -15.09
N ALA A 489 22.10 -23.68 -15.99
CA ALA A 489 23.33 -22.90 -16.15
C ALA A 489 23.62 -22.01 -14.92
N ILE A 490 22.58 -21.46 -14.28
CA ILE A 490 22.75 -20.70 -13.03
C ILE A 490 23.21 -21.63 -11.89
N LYS A 491 22.73 -22.87 -11.84
CA LYS A 491 23.09 -23.87 -10.84
C LYS A 491 24.57 -24.26 -10.88
N GLU A 492 25.20 -24.24 -12.05
CA GLU A 492 26.64 -24.46 -12.20
C GLU A 492 27.48 -23.35 -11.54
N SER A 493 26.95 -22.13 -11.45
CA SER A 493 27.62 -21.01 -10.76
C SER A 493 27.50 -21.03 -9.23
N LEU A 494 26.71 -21.96 -8.67
CA LEU A 494 26.53 -22.10 -7.22
C LEU A 494 27.53 -23.11 -6.65
N GLU A 495 28.40 -22.65 -5.75
CA GLU A 495 29.45 -23.48 -5.14
C GLU A 495 28.88 -24.58 -4.22
N ASN A 496 27.83 -24.26 -3.45
CA ASN A 496 27.29 -25.13 -2.40
C ASN A 496 26.08 -25.94 -2.88
N ASP A 497 26.09 -27.26 -2.62
CA ASP A 497 25.02 -28.18 -3.03
C ASP A 497 23.65 -27.83 -2.41
N GLU A 498 23.59 -27.29 -1.20
CA GLU A 498 22.31 -26.85 -0.61
C GLU A 498 21.75 -25.59 -1.30
N GLU A 499 22.62 -24.72 -1.84
CA GLU A 499 22.19 -23.61 -2.70
C GLU A 499 21.71 -24.12 -4.07
N LYS A 500 22.35 -25.17 -4.63
CA LYS A 500 21.91 -25.85 -5.86
C LYS A 500 20.52 -26.47 -5.71
N VAL A 501 20.19 -27.04 -4.55
CA VAL A 501 18.82 -27.52 -4.27
C VAL A 501 17.83 -26.35 -4.17
N GLY A 502 18.27 -25.19 -3.68
CA GLY A 502 17.52 -23.92 -3.77
C GLY A 502 17.18 -23.52 -5.22
N ALA A 503 18.12 -23.68 -6.15
CA ALA A 503 17.87 -23.47 -7.58
C ALA A 503 16.85 -24.49 -8.14
N ASP A 504 16.96 -25.78 -7.77
CA ASP A 504 15.99 -26.82 -8.17
C ASP A 504 14.57 -26.57 -7.64
N ILE A 505 14.43 -25.93 -6.48
CA ILE A 505 13.13 -25.47 -5.95
C ILE A 505 12.53 -24.39 -6.85
N VAL A 506 13.33 -23.38 -7.24
CA VAL A 506 12.88 -22.33 -8.16
C VAL A 506 12.48 -22.91 -9.52
N LYS A 507 13.31 -23.80 -10.10
CA LYS A 507 13.03 -24.46 -11.38
C LYS A 507 11.67 -25.17 -11.38
N ARG A 508 11.36 -25.90 -10.31
CA ARG A 508 10.07 -26.59 -10.16
C ARG A 508 8.92 -25.62 -9.94
N ALA A 509 9.09 -24.62 -9.07
CA ALA A 509 8.04 -23.64 -8.77
C ALA A 509 7.61 -22.82 -10.01
N LEU A 510 8.53 -22.49 -10.91
CA LEU A 510 8.23 -21.77 -12.17
C LEU A 510 7.26 -22.53 -13.10
N SER A 511 7.16 -23.86 -12.97
CA SER A 511 6.22 -24.67 -13.76
C SER A 511 4.77 -24.62 -13.25
N TYR A 512 4.55 -24.20 -11.99
CA TYR A 512 3.23 -24.27 -11.34
C TYR A 512 2.16 -23.40 -12.04
N PRO A 513 2.42 -22.11 -12.40
CA PRO A 513 1.40 -21.27 -13.03
C PRO A 513 0.89 -21.84 -14.35
N LEU A 514 1.79 -22.31 -15.24
CA LEU A 514 1.38 -22.88 -16.53
C LEU A 514 0.64 -24.21 -16.35
N LYS A 515 1.09 -25.07 -15.42
CA LYS A 515 0.40 -26.31 -15.07
C LYS A 515 -1.04 -26.06 -14.59
N LEU A 516 -1.24 -24.98 -13.84
CA LEU A 516 -2.54 -24.60 -13.30
C LEU A 516 -3.45 -23.98 -14.36
N ILE A 517 -2.93 -23.11 -15.23
CA ILE A 517 -3.65 -22.58 -16.41
C ILE A 517 -4.17 -23.74 -17.28
N ALA A 518 -3.32 -24.72 -17.59
CA ALA A 518 -3.70 -25.92 -18.32
C ALA A 518 -4.80 -26.73 -17.62
N LYS A 519 -4.65 -26.97 -16.31
CA LYS A 519 -5.63 -27.69 -15.47
C LYS A 519 -6.99 -26.98 -15.45
N ASN A 520 -7.01 -25.66 -15.30
CA ASN A 520 -8.23 -24.84 -15.30
C ASN A 520 -8.96 -24.91 -16.65
N ALA A 521 -8.18 -24.92 -17.74
CA ALA A 521 -8.67 -25.12 -19.11
C ALA A 521 -9.15 -26.54 -19.42
N GLY A 522 -8.96 -27.51 -18.51
CA GLY A 522 -9.39 -28.91 -18.64
C GLY A 522 -8.41 -29.82 -19.38
N VAL A 523 -7.16 -29.40 -19.58
CA VAL A 523 -6.11 -30.16 -20.28
C VAL A 523 -5.02 -30.59 -19.30
N ASN A 524 -4.38 -31.74 -19.54
CA ASN A 524 -3.31 -32.22 -18.67
C ASN A 524 -2.06 -31.36 -18.84
N GLY A 525 -1.76 -30.51 -17.86
CA GLY A 525 -0.59 -29.62 -17.88
C GLY A 525 0.75 -30.34 -17.99
N SER A 526 0.84 -31.63 -17.66
CA SER A 526 2.06 -32.45 -17.82
C SER A 526 2.31 -32.91 -19.27
N VAL A 527 1.41 -32.56 -20.21
CA VAL A 527 1.54 -32.79 -21.67
C VAL A 527 1.84 -31.47 -22.40
N ILE A 528 1.64 -30.33 -21.74
CA ILE A 528 1.85 -28.98 -22.29
C ILE A 528 3.21 -28.39 -21.85
N ILE A 529 3.69 -28.78 -20.66
CA ILE A 529 5.05 -28.55 -20.16
C ILE A 529 5.98 -29.63 -20.71
#